data_AF-A0A2U3DX26-F1
#
_entry.id   AF-A0A2U3DX26-F1
#
_cell.length_a   1.000
_cell.length_b   1.000
_cell.length_c   1.000
_cell.angle_alpha   90.00
_cell.angle_beta   90.00
_cell.angle_gamma   90.00
#
_symmetry.space_group_name_H-M   'P 1'
#
loop_
_entity.id
_entity.type
_entity.pdbx_description
1 polymer ?
#
loop_
_entity_poly.entity_id
_entity_poly.type
_entity_poly.pdbx_seq_one_letter_code
_entity_poly.pdbx_strand_id
1 'polypeptide(L)'
;MESYGPVCFTKILGVNDEDSIPPKESVAKAVEENPRNGSLTLPPAPTAPGGPLGLAMMTRKFWLPGRELKIGFQGGSTWQKEQVKRFAPEWTQYANIRFTFVDSGDVDILIAFNPGSGSWSYLGTDCSWFSSQNRPSMNLGWINDSTSNDELRSVILHEFGHALGAVHEHESPYANIPWNKEQVYKDLGGPPNNWDKNKVDQNMFTLYTLQDTQATDFDPDSIMLYYFPASWTTNGKGTKYNTALSSFDKAYAKFCYPKGDFDAGQFNTMEVRPWDKPRLDNDKVIYYQKKYDTVPELPLGITSLDIGQAANIRIRALTSEANTEKFKASLQSWADTTLFSASMTYLEKSSTFSYIQTGVYNTEQTRPWNQPQLTQSKRINFATPFSSPPKVITWLQSLDMDKSKNWRIRVYPSDIDNRGFTIHADSWADSILYSAGVTWLAYPTDQPGVTSGTFNTQDVRPWDRPQAENSGVFNFPTAFSKPPKVIMALNTLDYDHTRNLRLRLSTSSVTNTAITWHLQSWWDSVMYSSGASFFAWT
;
A
#
# COMPACT_ATOMS: atom_id res chain seq x y z
N MET A 1 -3.19 15.45 -42.78
CA MET A 1 -3.57 14.02 -42.81
C MET A 1 -2.37 13.23 -42.36
N GLU A 2 -2.41 12.75 -41.11
CA GLU A 2 -1.95 11.43 -40.70
C GLU A 2 -2.93 11.01 -39.60
N SER A 3 -3.56 9.86 -39.82
CA SER A 3 -4.71 9.35 -39.05
C SER A 3 -4.25 8.78 -37.73
N TYR A 4 -4.34 9.57 -36.67
CA TYR A 4 -4.28 9.07 -35.29
C TYR A 4 -5.66 9.29 -34.69
N GLY A 5 -6.25 8.21 -34.14
CA GLY A 5 -7.61 8.20 -33.59
C GLY A 5 -7.86 9.29 -32.54
N PRO A 6 -9.14 9.61 -32.23
CA PRO A 6 -9.49 10.64 -31.27
C PRO A 6 -8.79 10.37 -29.94
N VAL A 7 -7.97 11.33 -29.51
CA VAL A 7 -7.24 11.22 -28.24
C VAL A 7 -8.26 11.38 -27.12
N CYS A 8 -8.56 10.28 -26.45
CA CYS A 8 -9.47 10.27 -25.33
C CYS A 8 -8.68 10.52 -24.06
N PHE A 9 -8.86 11.71 -23.49
CA PHE A 9 -8.41 12.01 -22.14
C PHE A 9 -9.59 11.80 -21.26
N THR A 10 -9.47 10.98 -20.22
CA THR A 10 -10.42 11.06 -19.15
C THR A 10 -9.78 10.66 -17.84
N LYS A 11 -9.60 11.62 -16.92
CA LYS A 11 -9.65 11.29 -15.50
C LYS A 11 -11.09 10.83 -15.25
N ILE A 12 -11.34 9.54 -15.48
CA ILE A 12 -12.66 8.88 -15.46
C ILE A 12 -13.80 9.78 -15.99
N LEU A 13 -13.92 9.96 -17.30
CA LEU A 13 -15.07 10.68 -17.91
C LEU A 13 -16.05 9.67 -18.48
N GLY A 14 -17.26 9.79 -17.97
CA GLY A 14 -18.36 8.82 -18.08
C GLY A 14 -19.16 8.74 -16.78
N VAL A 15 -18.58 9.24 -15.69
CA VAL A 15 -19.17 9.26 -14.35
C VAL A 15 -19.36 10.74 -14.01
N ASN A 16 -20.60 11.18 -13.85
CA ASN A 16 -20.84 12.52 -13.30
C ASN A 16 -20.19 12.58 -11.90
N ASP A 17 -19.73 13.73 -11.42
CA ASP A 17 -19.30 13.88 -10.02
C ASP A 17 -20.42 13.47 -9.02
N GLU A 18 -21.67 13.47 -9.50
CA GLU A 18 -22.88 12.94 -8.82
C GLU A 18 -22.97 11.41 -8.75
N ASP A 19 -22.13 10.66 -9.47
CA ASP A 19 -22.04 9.19 -9.52
C ASP A 19 -20.77 8.65 -8.82
N SER A 20 -20.13 9.46 -7.97
CA SER A 20 -19.02 9.00 -7.15
C SER A 20 -19.49 7.97 -6.11
N ILE A 21 -18.75 6.87 -5.95
CA ILE A 21 -18.96 5.95 -4.82
C ILE A 21 -18.75 6.78 -3.55
N PRO A 22 -19.69 6.78 -2.59
CA PRO A 22 -19.45 7.48 -1.36
C PRO A 22 -18.14 6.96 -0.72
N PRO A 23 -17.22 7.85 -0.31
CA PRO A 23 -15.83 7.45 -0.02
C PRO A 23 -15.69 6.35 1.02
N LYS A 24 -16.61 6.32 1.99
CA LYS A 24 -16.61 5.32 3.07
C LYS A 24 -16.83 3.90 2.53
N GLU A 25 -17.77 3.75 1.61
CA GLU A 25 -18.14 2.49 0.97
C GLU A 25 -17.02 2.02 0.04
N SER A 26 -16.43 2.96 -0.72
CA SER A 26 -15.29 2.69 -1.60
C SER A 26 -14.06 2.23 -0.83
N VAL A 27 -13.77 2.84 0.33
CA VAL A 27 -12.67 2.44 1.23
C VAL A 27 -12.97 1.10 1.88
N ALA A 28 -14.14 0.94 2.49
CA ALA A 28 -14.53 -0.28 3.19
C ALA A 28 -14.47 -1.50 2.28
N LYS A 29 -15.03 -1.40 1.06
CA LYS A 29 -15.04 -2.49 0.09
C LYS A 29 -13.64 -2.85 -0.39
N ALA A 30 -12.80 -1.85 -0.66
CA ALA A 30 -11.43 -2.09 -1.08
C ALA A 30 -10.60 -2.77 0.02
N VAL A 31 -10.74 -2.36 1.29
CA VAL A 31 -10.05 -2.97 2.43
C VAL A 31 -10.60 -4.36 2.74
N GLU A 32 -11.92 -4.56 2.63
CA GLU A 32 -12.58 -5.87 2.77
C GLU A 32 -12.07 -6.85 1.70
N GLU A 33 -12.06 -6.43 0.44
CA GLU A 33 -11.59 -7.21 -0.70
C GLU A 33 -10.10 -7.55 -0.55
N ASN A 34 -9.26 -6.55 -0.27
CA ASN A 34 -7.83 -6.76 -0.06
C ASN A 34 -7.34 -5.94 1.13
N PRO A 35 -7.03 -6.57 2.26
CA PRO A 35 -6.43 -5.95 3.44
C PRO A 35 -5.23 -5.02 3.18
N ARG A 36 -4.40 -5.32 2.16
CA ARG A 36 -3.26 -4.48 1.76
C ARG A 36 -3.70 -3.11 1.22
N ASN A 37 -4.97 -2.96 0.88
CA ASN A 37 -5.53 -1.67 0.51
C ASN A 37 -5.69 -0.73 1.70
N GLY A 38 -5.79 -1.27 2.93
CA GLY A 38 -5.88 -0.47 4.15
C GLY A 38 -4.52 -0.01 4.70
N SER A 39 -3.41 -0.57 4.23
CA SER A 39 -2.08 -0.34 4.83
C SER A 39 -1.32 0.89 4.30
N LEU A 40 -2.00 1.88 3.75
CA LEU A 40 -1.58 2.42 2.46
C LEU A 40 -0.77 3.70 2.40
N THR A 41 0.46 3.53 1.90
CA THR A 41 1.51 4.50 1.51
C THR A 41 0.92 5.81 1.02
N LEU A 42 1.60 6.97 1.15
CA LEU A 42 1.77 8.02 0.11
C LEU A 42 2.15 9.43 0.69
N PRO A 43 3.27 10.09 0.26
CA PRO A 43 3.78 11.40 0.79
C PRO A 43 2.83 12.59 0.63
N PRO A 44 3.05 13.81 1.20
CA PRO A 44 2.08 14.89 1.24
C PRO A 44 2.15 15.81 0.00
N ALA A 45 1.04 16.44 -0.35
CA ALA A 45 1.06 17.72 -1.03
C ALA A 45 1.18 18.81 0.05
N PRO A 46 2.08 19.78 -0.10
CA PRO A 46 2.07 20.97 0.72
C PRO A 46 0.89 21.85 0.27
N THR A 47 -0.02 22.14 1.19
CA THR A 47 -1.19 23.05 1.08
C THR A 47 -2.52 22.42 0.60
N ALA A 48 -3.33 21.93 1.54
CA ALA A 48 -4.79 21.81 1.36
C ALA A 48 -5.52 22.24 2.65
N PRO A 49 -6.53 23.14 2.59
CA PRO A 49 -7.32 23.55 3.76
C PRO A 49 -8.27 22.45 4.23
N GLY A 50 -8.46 22.35 5.55
CA GLY A 50 -9.28 21.33 6.20
C GLY A 50 -10.75 21.29 5.75
N GLY A 51 -11.24 20.06 5.55
CA GLY A 51 -12.62 19.67 5.31
C GLY A 51 -12.73 18.13 5.30
N PRO A 52 -13.93 17.51 5.34
CA PRO A 52 -14.17 16.09 5.73
C PRO A 52 -13.50 15.01 4.83
N LEU A 53 -12.78 15.44 3.80
CA LEU A 53 -12.05 14.62 2.82
C LEU A 53 -10.71 14.08 3.34
N GLY A 54 -10.21 14.52 4.50
CA GLY A 54 -9.00 13.98 5.11
C GLY A 54 -9.05 12.47 5.41
N LEU A 55 -10.22 11.84 5.25
CA LEU A 55 -10.55 10.45 5.55
C LEU A 55 -10.92 9.63 4.32
N ALA A 56 -11.10 10.28 3.17
CA ALA A 56 -11.18 9.66 1.85
C ALA A 56 -9.78 9.38 1.26
N MET A 57 -8.73 9.79 1.96
CA MET A 57 -7.35 9.78 1.46
C MET A 57 -6.78 8.36 1.44
N MET A 58 -6.78 7.82 0.22
CA MET A 58 -5.96 6.74 -0.32
C MET A 58 -6.17 5.35 0.23
N THR A 59 -7.23 4.71 -0.27
CA THR A 59 -7.35 3.24 -0.29
C THR A 59 -7.02 2.73 -1.69
N ARG A 60 -6.11 1.77 -1.80
CA ARG A 60 -5.61 1.17 -3.04
C ARG A 60 -6.82 0.41 -3.51
N LYS A 61 -7.03 0.35 -4.81
CA LYS A 61 -8.16 -0.39 -5.34
C LYS A 61 -7.72 -1.76 -5.82
N PHE A 62 -6.65 -2.32 -5.25
CA PHE A 62 -6.15 -3.61 -5.74
C PHE A 62 -7.05 -4.74 -5.29
N TRP A 63 -7.37 -5.65 -6.19
CA TRP A 63 -7.98 -6.93 -5.83
C TRP A 63 -7.04 -7.75 -4.94
N LEU A 64 -7.57 -8.74 -4.22
CA LEU A 64 -6.70 -9.64 -3.47
C LEU A 64 -5.84 -10.47 -4.44
N PRO A 65 -4.51 -10.56 -4.25
CA PRO A 65 -3.69 -11.45 -5.08
C PRO A 65 -4.19 -12.90 -5.00
N GLY A 66 -4.32 -13.55 -6.15
CA GLY A 66 -4.89 -14.87 -6.33
C GLY A 66 -6.37 -14.87 -6.74
N ARG A 67 -7.04 -13.70 -6.69
CA ARG A 67 -8.45 -13.55 -7.03
C ARG A 67 -8.72 -13.97 -8.46
N GLU A 68 -9.85 -14.65 -8.61
CA GLU A 68 -10.52 -14.84 -9.88
C GLU A 68 -11.59 -13.74 -10.00
N LEU A 69 -11.46 -12.89 -11.02
CA LEU A 69 -12.40 -11.83 -11.33
C LEU A 69 -13.35 -12.30 -12.43
N LYS A 70 -14.65 -12.28 -12.13
CA LYS A 70 -15.70 -12.58 -13.10
C LYS A 70 -15.98 -11.35 -13.95
N ILE A 71 -15.94 -11.51 -15.26
CA ILE A 71 -16.12 -10.43 -16.23
C ILE A 71 -17.34 -10.72 -17.08
N GLY A 72 -18.28 -9.78 -17.10
CA GLY A 72 -19.48 -9.81 -17.93
C GLY A 72 -19.46 -8.75 -19.02
N PHE A 73 -20.34 -8.91 -20.01
CA PHE A 73 -20.51 -7.95 -21.09
C PHE A 73 -21.96 -7.46 -21.17
N GLN A 74 -22.15 -6.14 -21.18
CA GLN A 74 -23.42 -5.50 -21.43
C GLN A 74 -23.47 -5.00 -22.88
N GLY A 75 -24.09 -5.81 -23.76
CA GLY A 75 -24.09 -5.58 -25.20
C GLY A 75 -22.82 -6.05 -25.89
N GLY A 76 -22.41 -5.36 -26.96
CA GLY A 76 -21.23 -5.68 -27.77
C GLY A 76 -21.42 -6.85 -28.74
N SER A 77 -20.75 -6.78 -29.90
CA SER A 77 -20.71 -7.88 -30.86
C SER A 77 -19.87 -9.05 -30.34
N THR A 78 -20.08 -10.24 -30.89
CA THR A 78 -19.23 -11.41 -30.59
C THR A 78 -17.76 -11.10 -30.85
N TRP A 79 -17.47 -10.40 -31.95
CA TRP A 79 -16.11 -10.01 -32.31
C TRP A 79 -15.48 -9.09 -31.24
N GLN A 80 -16.21 -8.08 -30.77
CA GLN A 80 -15.71 -7.16 -29.73
C GLN A 80 -15.36 -7.92 -28.44
N LYS A 81 -16.24 -8.84 -28.01
CA LYS A 81 -16.03 -9.68 -26.83
C LYS A 81 -14.78 -10.57 -26.98
N GLU A 82 -14.57 -11.14 -28.16
CA GLU A 82 -13.39 -11.97 -28.43
C GLU A 82 -12.08 -11.17 -28.43
N GLN A 83 -12.07 -9.90 -28.87
CA GLN A 83 -10.88 -9.05 -28.73
C GLN A 83 -10.52 -8.78 -27.27
N VAL A 84 -11.53 -8.54 -26.42
CA VAL A 84 -11.31 -8.37 -24.97
C VAL A 84 -10.73 -9.66 -24.36
N LYS A 85 -11.33 -10.82 -24.64
CA LYS A 85 -10.85 -12.13 -24.18
C LYS A 85 -9.44 -12.44 -24.66
N ARG A 86 -9.03 -11.91 -25.80
CA ARG A 86 -7.70 -12.11 -26.38
C ARG A 86 -6.62 -11.28 -25.69
N PHE A 87 -6.85 -9.98 -25.50
CA PHE A 87 -5.80 -9.06 -25.05
C PHE A 87 -5.77 -8.84 -23.54
N ALA A 88 -6.92 -8.76 -22.87
CA ALA A 88 -6.98 -8.48 -21.44
C ALA A 88 -6.16 -9.48 -20.58
N PRO A 89 -6.16 -10.80 -20.85
CA PRO A 89 -5.39 -11.76 -20.05
C PRO A 89 -3.87 -11.57 -20.05
N GLU A 90 -3.29 -10.69 -20.89
CA GLU A 90 -1.85 -10.41 -20.84
C GLU A 90 -1.39 -9.93 -19.45
N TRP A 91 -2.20 -9.13 -18.77
CA TRP A 91 -1.92 -8.70 -17.39
C TRP A 91 -1.73 -9.88 -16.43
N THR A 92 -2.50 -10.96 -16.59
CA THR A 92 -2.49 -12.14 -15.71
C THR A 92 -1.19 -12.96 -15.79
N GLN A 93 -0.35 -12.71 -16.80
CA GLN A 93 0.99 -13.30 -16.87
C GLN A 93 1.89 -12.75 -15.75
N TYR A 94 1.67 -11.49 -15.37
CA TYR A 94 2.49 -10.72 -14.43
C TYR A 94 1.79 -10.47 -13.10
N ALA A 95 0.47 -10.24 -13.13
CA ALA A 95 -0.37 -10.14 -11.95
C ALA A 95 -0.89 -11.53 -11.54
N ASN A 96 -0.80 -11.87 -10.26
CA ASN A 96 -1.51 -12.99 -9.67
C ASN A 96 -3.01 -12.66 -9.57
N ILE A 97 -3.70 -12.59 -10.70
CA ILE A 97 -5.14 -12.43 -10.85
C ILE A 97 -5.56 -13.34 -12.01
N ARG A 98 -6.76 -13.92 -11.92
CA ARG A 98 -7.36 -14.73 -13.00
C ARG A 98 -8.59 -14.00 -13.53
N PHE A 99 -8.81 -14.07 -14.84
CA PHE A 99 -10.00 -13.54 -15.48
C PHE A 99 -10.88 -14.68 -15.95
N THR A 100 -12.16 -14.65 -15.56
CA THR A 100 -13.17 -15.61 -15.99
C THR A 100 -14.31 -14.86 -16.64
N PHE A 101 -14.52 -15.06 -17.93
CA PHE A 101 -15.59 -14.43 -18.68
C PHE A 101 -16.87 -15.26 -18.53
N VAL A 102 -17.96 -14.63 -18.09
CA VAL A 102 -19.24 -15.30 -17.83
C VAL A 102 -20.38 -14.64 -18.61
N ASP A 103 -21.35 -15.45 -19.03
CA ASP A 103 -22.52 -14.98 -19.77
C ASP A 103 -23.70 -14.57 -18.86
N SER A 104 -23.68 -14.97 -17.59
CA SER A 104 -24.70 -14.62 -16.60
C SER A 104 -24.20 -14.74 -15.15
N GLY A 105 -24.96 -14.17 -14.21
CA GLY A 105 -24.64 -14.15 -12.78
C GLY A 105 -23.88 -12.89 -12.35
N ASP A 106 -23.47 -12.89 -11.08
CA ASP A 106 -22.73 -11.75 -10.50
C ASP A 106 -21.32 -11.64 -11.11
N VAL A 107 -20.95 -10.42 -11.49
CA VAL A 107 -19.65 -10.10 -12.08
C VAL A 107 -18.93 -9.02 -11.30
N ASP A 108 -17.61 -9.12 -11.23
CA ASP A 108 -16.73 -8.12 -10.61
C ASP A 108 -16.50 -6.92 -11.55
N ILE A 109 -16.46 -7.18 -12.86
CA ILE A 109 -16.30 -6.17 -13.92
C ILE A 109 -17.38 -6.38 -14.98
N LEU A 110 -18.09 -5.31 -15.33
CA LEU A 110 -19.15 -5.32 -16.35
C LEU A 110 -18.78 -4.33 -17.46
N ILE A 111 -18.56 -4.85 -18.68
CA ILE A 111 -18.02 -4.09 -19.80
C ILE A 111 -19.13 -3.72 -20.79
N ALA A 112 -19.25 -2.43 -21.11
CA ALA A 112 -20.11 -1.93 -22.19
C ALA A 112 -19.28 -1.53 -23.44
N PHE A 113 -19.98 -1.34 -24.57
CA PHE A 113 -19.37 -0.98 -25.86
C PHE A 113 -20.12 0.21 -26.50
N ASN A 114 -20.38 1.26 -25.72
CA ASN A 114 -21.05 2.45 -26.22
C ASN A 114 -20.05 3.41 -26.90
N PRO A 115 -20.11 3.60 -28.23
CA PRO A 115 -19.18 4.49 -28.94
C PRO A 115 -19.33 5.96 -28.57
N GLY A 116 -20.50 6.39 -28.10
CA GLY A 116 -20.75 7.76 -27.65
C GLY A 116 -20.17 8.07 -26.27
N SER A 117 -19.67 7.06 -25.54
CA SER A 117 -19.19 7.21 -24.15
C SER A 117 -17.67 7.09 -24.00
N GLY A 118 -16.91 7.02 -25.11
CA GLY A 118 -15.46 6.86 -25.07
C GLY A 118 -15.00 5.51 -24.52
N SER A 119 -13.74 5.36 -24.12
CA SER A 119 -13.27 4.19 -23.36
C SER A 119 -12.80 4.64 -22.00
N TRP A 120 -13.18 3.87 -20.98
CA TRP A 120 -12.90 4.18 -19.57
C TRP A 120 -13.10 2.92 -18.72
N SER A 121 -12.51 2.93 -17.53
CA SER A 121 -12.78 1.96 -16.47
C SER A 121 -12.74 2.64 -15.11
N TYR A 122 -13.54 2.15 -14.17
CA TYR A 122 -13.29 2.46 -12.76
C TYR A 122 -12.00 1.80 -12.28
N LEU A 123 -11.48 2.31 -11.17
CA LEU A 123 -10.23 1.83 -10.59
C LEU A 123 -10.48 0.60 -9.74
N GLY A 124 -9.93 -0.53 -10.17
CA GLY A 124 -9.76 -1.69 -9.29
C GLY A 124 -11.07 -2.20 -8.66
N THR A 125 -11.08 -2.37 -7.34
CA THR A 125 -12.23 -2.86 -6.56
C THR A 125 -13.50 -2.01 -6.71
N ASP A 126 -13.39 -0.74 -7.11
CA ASP A 126 -14.55 0.11 -7.37
C ASP A 126 -15.39 -0.45 -8.54
N CYS A 127 -14.79 -1.21 -9.46
CA CYS A 127 -15.52 -1.90 -10.51
C CYS A 127 -16.62 -2.80 -9.95
N SER A 128 -16.36 -3.51 -8.84
CA SER A 128 -17.35 -4.40 -8.23
C SER A 128 -18.56 -3.65 -7.67
N TRP A 129 -18.39 -2.40 -7.22
CA TRP A 129 -19.49 -1.60 -6.68
C TRP A 129 -20.52 -1.28 -7.76
N PHE A 130 -20.06 -0.80 -8.91
CA PHE A 130 -20.94 -0.52 -10.04
C PHE A 130 -21.52 -1.79 -10.65
N SER A 131 -20.69 -2.82 -10.84
CA SER A 131 -21.15 -4.08 -11.41
C SER A 131 -22.24 -4.74 -10.55
N SER A 132 -22.14 -4.67 -9.22
CA SER A 132 -23.17 -5.20 -8.30
C SER A 132 -24.52 -4.47 -8.39
N GLN A 133 -24.55 -3.28 -8.98
CA GLN A 133 -25.75 -2.50 -9.27
C GLN A 133 -26.21 -2.67 -10.72
N ASN A 134 -25.65 -3.66 -11.44
CA ASN A 134 -25.86 -3.88 -12.87
C ASN A 134 -25.56 -2.62 -13.71
N ARG A 135 -24.56 -1.84 -13.27
CA ARG A 135 -24.03 -0.69 -14.01
C ARG A 135 -22.67 -1.08 -14.61
N PRO A 136 -22.40 -0.75 -15.89
CA PRO A 136 -21.07 -0.96 -16.46
C PRO A 136 -20.00 -0.30 -15.60
N SER A 137 -18.94 -1.06 -15.30
CA SER A 137 -17.74 -0.55 -14.62
C SER A 137 -16.60 -0.25 -15.60
N MET A 138 -16.79 -0.59 -16.87
CA MET A 138 -15.88 -0.27 -17.96
C MET A 138 -16.68 -0.05 -19.23
N ASN A 139 -16.21 0.82 -20.11
CA ASN A 139 -16.72 0.97 -21.47
C ASN A 139 -15.55 0.95 -22.47
N LEU A 140 -15.77 0.31 -23.62
CA LEU A 140 -14.82 0.22 -24.72
C LEU A 140 -15.46 0.77 -25.99
N GLY A 141 -15.39 2.10 -26.16
CA GLY A 141 -16.20 2.82 -27.14
C GLY A 141 -15.70 2.72 -28.59
N TRP A 142 -14.40 2.52 -28.82
CA TRP A 142 -13.84 2.52 -30.18
C TRP A 142 -13.23 1.18 -30.60
N ILE A 143 -13.58 0.08 -29.91
CA ILE A 143 -13.23 -1.28 -30.35
C ILE A 143 -14.14 -1.67 -31.52
N ASN A 144 -13.63 -1.60 -32.74
CA ASN A 144 -14.35 -1.98 -33.97
C ASN A 144 -13.43 -2.64 -35.00
N ASP A 145 -14.04 -3.37 -35.95
CA ASP A 145 -13.35 -4.23 -36.92
C ASP A 145 -12.38 -3.49 -37.87
N SER A 146 -12.46 -2.16 -37.94
CA SER A 146 -11.55 -1.33 -38.75
C SER A 146 -10.32 -0.83 -37.99
N THR A 147 -10.26 -1.06 -36.67
CA THR A 147 -9.16 -0.65 -35.80
C THR A 147 -8.03 -1.68 -35.87
N SER A 148 -6.78 -1.23 -35.91
CA SER A 148 -5.64 -2.14 -35.99
C SER A 148 -5.49 -2.99 -34.71
N ASN A 149 -4.91 -4.20 -34.81
CA ASN A 149 -4.68 -5.05 -33.64
C ASN A 149 -3.86 -4.35 -32.55
N ASP A 150 -2.93 -3.48 -32.93
CA ASP A 150 -2.07 -2.75 -32.00
C ASP A 150 -2.84 -1.68 -31.22
N GLU A 151 -3.76 -0.96 -31.87
CA GLU A 151 -4.66 0.00 -31.22
C GLU A 151 -5.68 -0.71 -30.33
N LEU A 152 -6.27 -1.82 -30.80
CA LEU A 152 -7.18 -2.65 -30.01
C LEU A 152 -6.50 -3.15 -28.73
N ARG A 153 -5.29 -3.69 -28.87
CA ARG A 153 -4.47 -4.16 -27.75
C ARG A 153 -4.12 -3.01 -26.80
N SER A 154 -3.69 -1.86 -27.33
CA SER A 154 -3.36 -0.67 -26.54
C SER A 154 -4.51 -0.28 -25.61
N VAL A 155 -5.70 -0.08 -26.18
CA VAL A 155 -6.89 0.37 -25.46
C VAL A 155 -7.35 -0.65 -24.44
N ILE A 156 -7.44 -1.93 -24.83
CA ILE A 156 -7.90 -2.99 -23.92
C ILE A 156 -6.92 -3.15 -22.75
N LEU A 157 -5.61 -3.13 -23.00
CA LEU A 157 -4.63 -3.23 -21.92
C LEU A 157 -4.66 -2.01 -21.00
N HIS A 158 -4.84 -0.82 -21.54
CA HIS A 158 -4.96 0.43 -20.77
C HIS A 158 -6.15 0.40 -19.82
N GLU A 159 -7.36 0.10 -20.33
CA GLU A 159 -8.56 0.05 -19.48
C GLU A 159 -8.50 -1.09 -18.45
N PHE A 160 -7.91 -2.24 -18.80
CA PHE A 160 -7.67 -3.30 -17.83
C PHE A 160 -6.59 -2.94 -16.81
N GLY A 161 -5.66 -2.03 -17.15
CA GLY A 161 -4.74 -1.43 -16.19
C GLY A 161 -5.50 -0.69 -15.09
N HIS A 162 -6.46 0.17 -15.47
CA HIS A 162 -7.37 0.83 -14.53
C HIS A 162 -8.21 -0.16 -13.72
N ALA A 163 -8.80 -1.16 -14.36
CA ALA A 163 -9.56 -2.20 -13.66
C ALA A 163 -8.70 -3.03 -12.68
N LEU A 164 -7.37 -2.99 -12.80
CA LEU A 164 -6.40 -3.56 -11.88
C LEU A 164 -5.78 -2.52 -10.92
N GLY A 165 -6.26 -1.27 -10.93
CA GLY A 165 -5.86 -0.21 -10.01
C GLY A 165 -4.66 0.62 -10.46
N ALA A 166 -4.24 0.55 -11.73
CA ALA A 166 -3.27 1.47 -12.30
C ALA A 166 -3.92 2.83 -12.64
N VAL A 167 -3.15 3.90 -12.55
CA VAL A 167 -3.54 5.26 -12.90
C VAL A 167 -2.71 5.73 -14.10
N HIS A 168 -3.02 6.89 -14.69
CA HIS A 168 -2.27 7.37 -15.84
C HIS A 168 -0.85 7.81 -15.48
N GLU A 169 0.10 7.48 -16.36
CA GLU A 169 1.53 7.77 -16.17
C GLU A 169 1.86 9.27 -16.31
N HIS A 170 1.14 10.00 -17.16
CA HIS A 170 1.33 11.46 -17.31
C HIS A 170 0.80 12.27 -16.12
N GLU A 171 -0.06 11.67 -15.31
CA GLU A 171 -0.48 12.24 -14.03
C GLU A 171 0.50 11.83 -12.91
N SER A 172 1.61 11.12 -13.21
CA SER A 172 2.64 10.82 -12.23
C SER A 172 3.20 12.12 -11.61
N PRO A 173 3.41 12.17 -10.30
CA PRO A 173 4.15 13.25 -9.63
C PRO A 173 5.53 13.53 -10.24
N TYR A 174 6.12 12.55 -10.94
CA TYR A 174 7.40 12.68 -11.63
C TYR A 174 7.27 13.04 -13.12
N ALA A 175 6.06 13.19 -13.65
CA ALA A 175 5.83 13.60 -15.02
C ALA A 175 6.25 15.07 -15.21
N ASN A 176 7.30 15.29 -16.00
CA ASN A 176 7.77 16.63 -16.36
C ASN A 176 7.50 16.94 -17.83
N ILE A 177 6.23 16.79 -18.25
CA ILE A 177 5.82 17.06 -19.63
C ILE A 177 5.76 18.58 -19.82
N PRO A 178 6.52 19.16 -20.77
CA PRO A 178 6.60 20.61 -20.94
C PRO A 178 5.41 21.12 -21.77
N TRP A 179 4.21 21.08 -21.19
CA TRP A 179 2.94 21.39 -21.84
C TRP A 179 2.91 22.76 -22.52
N ASN A 180 2.52 22.79 -23.79
CA ASN A 180 2.02 23.97 -24.47
C ASN A 180 0.54 24.15 -24.13
N LYS A 181 0.25 24.70 -22.95
CA LYS A 181 -1.11 24.77 -22.40
C LYS A 181 -2.11 25.47 -23.33
N GLU A 182 -1.68 26.52 -24.05
CA GLU A 182 -2.54 27.23 -24.99
C GLU A 182 -3.03 26.33 -26.13
N GLN A 183 -2.12 25.53 -26.70
CA GLN A 183 -2.47 24.59 -27.76
C GLN A 183 -3.35 23.45 -27.23
N VAL A 184 -3.09 22.96 -26.02
CA VAL A 184 -3.91 21.93 -25.37
C VAL A 184 -5.33 22.44 -25.10
N TYR A 185 -5.49 23.66 -24.55
CA TYR A 185 -6.82 24.27 -24.37
C TYR A 185 -7.56 24.46 -25.69
N LYS A 186 -6.85 24.87 -26.75
CA LYS A 186 -7.44 25.09 -28.07
C LYS A 186 -7.99 23.79 -28.64
N ASP A 187 -7.20 22.72 -28.58
CA ASP A 187 -7.56 21.45 -29.19
C ASP A 187 -8.64 20.71 -28.36
N LEU A 188 -8.53 20.71 -27.03
CA LEU A 188 -9.52 20.07 -26.14
C LEU A 188 -10.79 20.90 -25.93
N GLY A 189 -10.73 22.22 -26.13
CA GLY A 189 -11.90 23.08 -26.17
C GLY A 189 -12.74 22.93 -27.44
N GLY A 190 -12.20 22.29 -28.47
CA GLY A 190 -12.91 21.95 -29.70
C GLY A 190 -13.57 20.56 -29.65
N PRO A 191 -14.41 20.23 -30.65
CA PRO A 191 -14.93 18.86 -30.81
C PRO A 191 -13.80 17.83 -31.00
N PRO A 192 -13.97 16.59 -30.49
CA PRO A 192 -15.19 16.06 -29.88
C PRO A 192 -15.34 16.37 -28.38
N ASN A 193 -14.28 16.82 -27.70
CA ASN A 193 -14.25 16.98 -26.25
C ASN A 193 -15.08 18.17 -25.75
N ASN A 194 -14.91 19.34 -26.38
CA ASN A 194 -15.56 20.60 -26.00
C ASN A 194 -15.38 20.95 -24.51
N TRP A 195 -14.19 20.74 -23.97
CA TRP A 195 -13.91 20.97 -22.56
C TRP A 195 -13.64 22.44 -22.26
N ASP A 196 -14.13 22.90 -21.11
CA ASP A 196 -13.66 24.16 -20.55
C ASP A 196 -12.23 24.02 -20.00
N LYS A 197 -11.60 25.17 -19.69
CA LYS A 197 -10.23 25.20 -19.19
C LYS A 197 -10.05 24.47 -17.86
N ASN A 198 -11.02 24.53 -16.95
CA ASN A 198 -10.91 23.87 -15.65
C ASN A 198 -10.86 22.36 -15.83
N LYS A 199 -11.68 21.83 -16.72
CA LYS A 199 -11.70 20.41 -17.06
C LYS A 199 -10.42 19.97 -17.76
N VAL A 200 -9.87 20.80 -18.65
CA VAL A 200 -8.53 20.56 -19.22
C VAL A 200 -7.46 20.55 -18.13
N ASP A 201 -7.48 21.52 -17.20
CA ASP A 201 -6.50 21.60 -16.12
C ASP A 201 -6.52 20.36 -15.24
N GLN A 202 -7.72 19.89 -14.87
CA GLN A 202 -7.94 18.73 -14.02
C GLN A 202 -7.51 17.42 -14.66
N ASN A 203 -7.66 17.29 -15.98
CA ASN A 203 -7.43 16.04 -16.72
C ASN A 203 -6.06 15.96 -17.39
N MET A 204 -5.40 17.09 -17.65
CA MET A 204 -4.16 17.13 -18.43
C MET A 204 -2.95 17.58 -17.63
N PHE A 205 -3.14 18.54 -16.73
CA PHE A 205 -2.03 19.21 -16.05
C PHE A 205 -1.99 18.92 -14.56
N THR A 206 -3.08 18.40 -14.01
CA THR A 206 -3.13 18.00 -12.61
C THR A 206 -2.44 16.66 -12.50
N LEU A 207 -1.17 16.73 -12.07
CA LEU A 207 -0.48 15.56 -11.59
C LEU A 207 -1.21 15.06 -10.35
N TYR A 208 -1.33 13.74 -10.22
CA TYR A 208 -1.54 13.17 -8.92
C TYR A 208 -0.47 13.71 -7.99
N THR A 209 -0.90 14.03 -6.79
CA THR A 209 0.06 14.37 -5.77
C THR A 209 0.80 13.08 -5.39
N LEU A 210 1.99 13.21 -4.79
CA LEU A 210 2.60 12.07 -4.12
C LEU A 210 1.69 11.53 -3.01
N GLN A 211 0.58 12.22 -2.62
CA GLN A 211 -0.45 11.68 -1.73
C GLN A 211 -1.28 10.62 -2.44
N ASP A 212 -1.49 10.66 -3.75
CA ASP A 212 -2.55 9.83 -4.36
C ASP A 212 -2.03 8.60 -5.14
N THR A 213 -0.73 8.53 -5.45
CA THR A 213 -0.19 7.49 -6.36
C THR A 213 1.19 6.92 -6.00
N GLN A 214 1.31 5.59 -6.06
CA GLN A 214 2.61 4.92 -6.01
C GLN A 214 3.34 5.15 -7.33
N ALA A 215 4.03 6.28 -7.43
CA ALA A 215 4.74 6.60 -8.64
C ALA A 215 6.13 5.96 -8.62
N THR A 216 6.40 5.12 -9.62
CA THR A 216 7.76 4.81 -10.07
C THR A 216 8.35 6.04 -10.77
N ASP A 217 9.62 6.00 -11.16
CA ASP A 217 10.14 6.95 -12.15
C ASP A 217 9.20 6.97 -13.38
N PHE A 218 9.02 8.15 -13.98
CA PHE A 218 8.17 8.32 -15.16
C PHE A 218 8.59 7.36 -16.28
N ASP A 219 7.67 6.48 -16.71
CA ASP A 219 7.90 5.50 -17.76
C ASP A 219 7.32 5.96 -19.11
N PRO A 220 8.16 6.46 -20.05
CA PRO A 220 7.69 6.90 -21.36
C PRO A 220 7.12 5.75 -22.23
N ASP A 221 7.40 4.49 -21.88
CA ASP A 221 6.92 3.31 -22.60
C ASP A 221 5.73 2.63 -21.90
N SER A 222 5.19 3.18 -20.79
CA SER A 222 4.07 2.60 -20.07
C SER A 222 2.81 2.55 -20.93
N ILE A 223 2.06 1.44 -20.82
CA ILE A 223 0.73 1.32 -21.42
C ILE A 223 -0.27 2.33 -20.84
N MET A 224 0.00 2.84 -19.63
CA MET A 224 -0.82 3.84 -18.94
C MET A 224 -0.49 5.29 -19.35
N LEU A 225 0.48 5.49 -20.24
CA LEU A 225 0.80 6.80 -20.80
C LEU A 225 -0.05 7.09 -22.04
N TYR A 226 -0.81 8.19 -22.02
CA TYR A 226 -1.51 8.65 -23.21
C TYR A 226 -0.54 9.14 -24.28
N TYR A 227 -0.97 9.01 -25.53
CA TYR A 227 -0.35 9.70 -26.65
C TYR A 227 -0.70 11.19 -26.60
N PHE A 228 0.32 12.05 -26.63
CA PHE A 228 0.19 13.49 -26.78
C PHE A 228 0.97 13.91 -28.03
N PRO A 229 0.37 14.68 -28.94
CA PRO A 229 1.07 15.13 -30.14
C PRO A 229 2.16 16.15 -29.80
N ALA A 230 3.17 16.25 -30.65
CA ALA A 230 4.29 17.20 -30.50
C ALA A 230 3.82 18.65 -30.33
N SER A 231 2.72 19.04 -30.98
CA SER A 231 2.13 20.38 -30.87
C SER A 231 1.70 20.74 -29.45
N TRP A 232 1.43 19.76 -28.59
CA TRP A 232 0.99 19.96 -27.21
C TRP A 232 2.16 20.17 -26.24
N THR A 233 3.38 20.21 -26.75
CA THR A 233 4.59 20.40 -25.95
C THR A 233 5.39 21.58 -26.48
N THR A 234 6.04 22.32 -25.58
CA THR A 234 6.86 23.50 -25.93
C THR A 234 8.19 23.12 -26.58
N ASN A 235 8.63 21.86 -26.44
CA ASN A 235 9.86 21.33 -27.05
C ASN A 235 9.61 20.56 -28.36
N GLY A 236 8.37 20.49 -28.84
CA GLY A 236 8.00 19.78 -30.07
C GLY A 236 8.18 18.25 -29.98
N LYS A 237 8.16 17.67 -28.79
CA LYS A 237 8.29 16.21 -28.59
C LYS A 237 7.03 15.66 -27.92
N GLY A 238 6.23 14.94 -28.71
CA GLY A 238 5.07 14.20 -28.19
C GLY A 238 5.48 12.91 -27.47
N THR A 239 4.50 12.22 -26.90
CA THR A 239 4.70 10.86 -26.38
C THR A 239 4.47 9.82 -27.48
N LYS A 240 4.92 8.60 -27.23
CA LYS A 240 4.78 7.47 -28.15
C LYS A 240 3.40 6.83 -27.96
N TYR A 241 2.84 6.30 -29.05
CA TYR A 241 1.67 5.43 -28.96
C TYR A 241 2.10 4.04 -28.47
N ASN A 242 1.88 3.76 -27.19
CA ASN A 242 2.31 2.52 -26.54
C ASN A 242 1.24 1.43 -26.71
N THR A 243 1.65 0.26 -27.22
CA THR A 243 0.73 -0.82 -27.62
C THR A 243 0.97 -2.12 -26.86
N ALA A 244 1.88 -2.11 -25.89
CA ALA A 244 2.33 -3.26 -25.11
C ALA A 244 2.64 -2.86 -23.66
N LEU A 245 2.57 -3.82 -22.74
CA LEU A 245 3.05 -3.61 -21.37
C LEU A 245 4.57 -3.40 -21.36
N SER A 246 5.01 -2.31 -20.73
CA SER A 246 6.41 -1.99 -20.50
C SER A 246 7.06 -2.94 -19.50
N SER A 247 8.38 -2.82 -19.28
CA SER A 247 9.05 -3.56 -18.21
C SER A 247 8.63 -3.10 -16.81
N PHE A 248 8.29 -1.82 -16.65
CA PHE A 248 7.82 -1.21 -15.41
C PHE A 248 6.36 -1.61 -15.14
N ASP A 249 5.48 -1.60 -16.15
CA ASP A 249 4.09 -2.08 -16.02
C ASP A 249 4.06 -3.52 -15.47
N LYS A 250 4.91 -4.39 -16.01
CA LYS A 250 5.03 -5.80 -15.59
C LYS A 250 5.57 -5.94 -14.17
N ALA A 251 6.54 -5.12 -13.78
CA ALA A 251 7.09 -5.12 -12.43
C ALA A 251 6.06 -4.60 -11.42
N TYR A 252 5.35 -3.53 -11.76
CA TYR A 252 4.27 -2.96 -10.96
C TYR A 252 3.13 -3.97 -10.75
N ALA A 253 2.69 -4.65 -11.81
CA ALA A 253 1.68 -5.71 -11.71
C ALA A 253 2.09 -6.84 -10.76
N LYS A 254 3.35 -7.30 -10.83
CA LYS A 254 3.89 -8.33 -9.91
C LYS A 254 3.93 -7.85 -8.47
N PHE A 255 4.25 -6.58 -8.25
CA PHE A 255 4.31 -5.97 -6.93
C PHE A 255 2.92 -5.84 -6.30
N CYS A 256 1.95 -5.37 -7.08
CA CYS A 256 0.56 -5.25 -6.66
C CYS A 256 -0.05 -6.64 -6.42
N TYR A 257 0.20 -7.59 -7.32
CA TYR A 257 -0.37 -8.93 -7.33
C TYR A 257 0.71 -10.03 -7.37
N PRO A 258 1.44 -10.28 -6.26
CA PRO A 258 2.50 -11.29 -6.23
C PRO A 258 1.96 -12.72 -6.33
N LYS A 259 2.66 -13.60 -7.08
CA LYS A 259 2.41 -15.06 -7.13
C LYS A 259 2.91 -15.72 -5.84
N GLY A 260 2.18 -16.72 -5.34
CA GLY A 260 2.21 -17.21 -3.96
C GLY A 260 3.55 -17.69 -3.41
N ASP A 261 3.82 -17.26 -2.18
CA ASP A 261 4.00 -18.09 -0.98
C ASP A 261 3.79 -17.09 0.17
N PHE A 262 2.59 -17.03 0.74
CA PHE A 262 2.28 -16.01 1.75
C PHE A 262 2.85 -16.44 3.08
N ASP A 263 4.16 -16.33 3.22
CA ASP A 263 4.87 -16.58 4.47
C ASP A 263 4.71 -15.42 5.46
N ALA A 264 3.87 -14.43 5.15
CA ALA A 264 3.63 -13.23 5.92
C ALA A 264 2.34 -12.54 5.49
N GLY A 265 1.81 -11.67 6.33
CA GLY A 265 0.69 -10.82 5.99
C GLY A 265 0.52 -9.61 6.89
N GLN A 266 -0.64 -8.98 6.79
CA GLN A 266 -1.01 -7.79 7.54
C GLN A 266 -2.46 -7.89 8.02
N PHE A 267 -2.75 -7.16 9.10
CA PHE A 267 -4.11 -6.94 9.58
C PHE A 267 -4.27 -5.46 9.94
N ASN A 268 -5.34 -4.85 9.46
CA ASN A 268 -5.78 -3.49 9.73
C ASN A 268 -7.17 -3.52 10.36
N THR A 269 -7.38 -2.72 11.42
CA THR A 269 -8.67 -2.59 12.09
C THR A 269 -9.80 -2.17 11.13
N MET A 270 -9.47 -1.45 10.06
CA MET A 270 -10.41 -1.00 9.02
C MET A 270 -11.03 -2.15 8.21
N GLU A 271 -10.44 -3.35 8.26
CA GLU A 271 -11.00 -4.56 7.64
C GLU A 271 -12.23 -5.10 8.37
N VAL A 272 -12.43 -4.71 9.63
CA VAL A 272 -13.51 -5.24 10.48
C VAL A 272 -14.44 -4.16 11.00
N ARG A 273 -14.08 -2.88 10.80
CA ARG A 273 -14.93 -1.74 11.09
C ARG A 273 -14.41 -0.45 10.43
N PRO A 274 -15.28 0.53 10.15
CA PRO A 274 -14.83 1.87 9.78
C PRO A 274 -13.94 2.53 10.86
N TRP A 275 -13.02 3.40 10.44
CA TRP A 275 -12.13 4.14 11.35
C TRP A 275 -12.89 5.11 12.28
N ASP A 276 -14.02 5.66 11.81
CA ASP A 276 -14.89 6.61 12.55
C ASP A 276 -15.78 5.93 13.61
N LYS A 277 -15.66 4.61 13.75
CA LYS A 277 -16.38 3.79 14.74
C LYS A 277 -15.38 3.06 15.63
N PRO A 278 -14.55 3.78 16.41
CA PRO A 278 -13.49 3.18 17.23
C PRO A 278 -14.05 2.11 18.17
N ARG A 279 -13.27 1.04 18.35
CA ARG A 279 -13.56 -0.08 19.26
C ARG A 279 -12.27 -0.52 19.95
N LEU A 280 -12.42 -0.97 21.19
CA LEU A 280 -11.32 -1.51 21.98
C LEU A 280 -10.74 -2.76 21.31
N ASP A 281 -11.60 -3.74 21.00
CA ASP A 281 -11.22 -5.00 20.39
C ASP A 281 -11.47 -5.02 18.88
N ASN A 282 -10.47 -5.46 18.11
CA ASN A 282 -10.51 -5.55 16.66
C ASN A 282 -9.89 -6.88 16.25
N ASP A 283 -10.73 -7.86 15.95
CA ASP A 283 -10.33 -9.23 15.70
C ASP A 283 -10.68 -9.66 14.27
N LYS A 284 -9.77 -10.38 13.61
CA LYS A 284 -10.03 -11.04 12.33
C LYS A 284 -9.45 -12.44 12.33
N VAL A 285 -10.23 -13.42 11.87
CA VAL A 285 -9.72 -14.76 11.59
C VAL A 285 -8.99 -14.72 10.26
N ILE A 286 -7.72 -15.10 10.27
CA ILE A 286 -6.86 -15.19 9.10
C ILE A 286 -6.61 -16.65 8.81
N TYR A 287 -6.94 -17.07 7.58
CA TYR A 287 -6.64 -18.40 7.08
C TYR A 287 -5.30 -18.38 6.36
N TYR A 288 -4.46 -19.36 6.65
CA TYR A 288 -3.23 -19.57 5.90
C TYR A 288 -3.57 -19.97 4.46
N GLN A 289 -2.73 -19.53 3.53
CA GLN A 289 -2.88 -19.84 2.11
C GLN A 289 -2.53 -21.30 1.79
N LYS A 290 -1.85 -21.97 2.73
CA LYS A 290 -1.61 -23.41 2.74
C LYS A 290 -1.86 -23.96 4.13
N LYS A 291 -2.23 -25.23 4.21
CA LYS A 291 -2.23 -25.97 5.47
C LYS A 291 -0.79 -26.28 5.87
N TYR A 292 -0.42 -25.97 7.11
CA TYR A 292 0.89 -26.30 7.67
C TYR A 292 0.87 -27.63 8.41
N ASP A 293 2.01 -28.33 8.45
CA ASP A 293 2.15 -29.56 9.25
C ASP A 293 2.22 -29.28 10.75
N THR A 294 2.73 -28.10 11.12
CA THR A 294 2.84 -27.62 12.50
C THR A 294 2.33 -26.18 12.58
N VAL A 295 1.79 -25.78 13.73
CA VAL A 295 1.31 -24.41 13.94
C VAL A 295 2.48 -23.44 13.81
N PRO A 296 2.48 -22.51 12.83
CA PRO A 296 3.55 -21.53 12.70
C PRO A 296 3.64 -20.63 13.93
N GLU A 297 4.86 -20.25 14.32
CA GLU A 297 5.02 -19.09 15.20
C GLU A 297 4.71 -17.82 14.39
N LEU A 298 4.09 -16.83 15.04
CA LEU A 298 3.61 -15.61 14.38
C LEU A 298 4.28 -14.35 14.94
N PRO A 299 5.59 -14.15 14.75
CA PRO A 299 6.20 -12.88 15.10
C PRO A 299 5.53 -11.75 14.34
N LEU A 300 5.14 -10.72 15.09
CA LEU A 300 4.33 -9.62 14.61
C LEU A 300 4.83 -8.27 15.13
N GLY A 301 4.41 -7.20 14.49
CA GLY A 301 4.69 -5.84 14.93
C GLY A 301 3.72 -4.83 14.36
N ILE A 302 3.58 -3.71 15.07
CA ILE A 302 2.70 -2.60 14.70
C ILE A 302 3.30 -1.84 13.52
N THR A 303 2.47 -1.52 12.51
CA THR A 303 2.87 -0.81 11.29
C THR A 303 2.17 0.54 11.12
N SER A 304 1.01 0.74 11.76
CA SER A 304 0.35 2.04 11.78
C SER A 304 -0.46 2.25 13.05
N LEU A 305 -0.64 3.53 13.38
CA LEU A 305 -1.38 4.01 14.55
C LEU A 305 -2.17 5.28 14.19
N ASP A 306 -3.45 5.33 14.54
CA ASP A 306 -4.26 6.54 14.66
C ASP A 306 -5.01 6.48 16.00
N ILE A 307 -4.46 7.16 16.99
CA ILE A 307 -4.93 7.11 18.38
C ILE A 307 -5.18 8.53 18.89
N GLY A 308 -6.37 8.75 19.44
CA GLY A 308 -6.75 10.03 20.04
C GLY A 308 -5.89 10.41 21.24
N GLN A 309 -5.49 11.68 21.33
CA GLN A 309 -4.60 12.17 22.40
C GLN A 309 -5.26 12.32 23.78
N ALA A 310 -6.60 12.30 23.85
CA ALA A 310 -7.34 12.59 25.08
C ALA A 310 -7.12 11.55 26.21
N ALA A 311 -6.54 10.40 25.88
CA ALA A 311 -6.23 9.29 26.76
C ALA A 311 -4.78 8.81 26.49
N ASN A 312 -4.24 7.96 27.36
CA ASN A 312 -2.92 7.38 27.10
C ASN A 312 -2.92 6.60 25.79
N ILE A 313 -1.77 6.53 25.15
CA ILE A 313 -1.57 5.72 23.95
C ILE A 313 -1.44 4.27 24.38
N ARG A 314 -2.54 3.52 24.25
CA ARG A 314 -2.63 2.11 24.65
C ARG A 314 -3.03 1.23 23.49
N ILE A 315 -2.11 0.36 23.09
CA ILE A 315 -2.37 -0.59 22.02
C ILE A 315 -1.54 -1.86 22.21
N ARG A 316 -2.12 -3.00 21.80
CA ARG A 316 -1.44 -4.29 21.75
C ARG A 316 -1.86 -5.03 20.48
N ALA A 317 -0.86 -5.45 19.72
CA ALA A 317 -1.02 -6.38 18.61
C ALA A 317 -0.79 -7.81 19.13
N LEU A 318 -1.69 -8.75 18.88
CA LEU A 318 -1.53 -10.13 19.35
C LEU A 318 -2.20 -11.13 18.40
N THR A 319 -1.79 -12.38 18.54
CA THR A 319 -2.44 -13.52 17.88
C THR A 319 -2.95 -14.51 18.91
N SER A 320 -4.10 -15.12 18.65
CA SER A 320 -4.65 -16.21 19.47
C SER A 320 -5.24 -17.30 18.58
N GLU A 321 -5.60 -18.44 19.19
CA GLU A 321 -6.35 -19.52 18.53
C GLU A 321 -5.67 -20.05 17.24
N ALA A 322 -4.34 -19.98 17.18
CA ALA A 322 -3.56 -20.47 16.05
C ALA A 322 -3.62 -22.01 16.00
N ASN A 323 -3.88 -22.55 14.81
CA ASN A 323 -3.78 -23.96 14.48
C ASN A 323 -3.03 -24.11 13.14
N THR A 324 -3.14 -25.25 12.45
CA THR A 324 -2.44 -25.51 11.19
C THR A 324 -3.04 -24.83 9.96
N GLU A 325 -4.23 -24.24 10.09
CA GLU A 325 -5.02 -23.71 8.97
C GLU A 325 -5.36 -22.22 9.14
N LYS A 326 -5.36 -21.71 10.37
CA LYS A 326 -5.76 -20.33 10.68
C LYS A 326 -5.24 -19.86 12.03
N PHE A 327 -5.38 -18.57 12.26
CA PHE A 327 -5.21 -17.91 13.56
C PHE A 327 -6.14 -16.70 13.68
N LYS A 328 -6.33 -16.16 14.89
CA LYS A 328 -7.01 -14.90 15.11
C LYS A 328 -5.98 -13.79 15.30
N ALA A 329 -6.05 -12.77 14.45
CA ALA A 329 -5.29 -11.54 14.52
C ALA A 329 -6.07 -10.49 15.33
N SER A 330 -5.43 -9.82 16.28
CA SER A 330 -6.07 -8.88 17.19
C SER A 330 -5.25 -7.59 17.37
N LEU A 331 -5.91 -6.45 17.19
CA LEU A 331 -5.40 -5.12 17.55
C LEU A 331 -6.31 -4.54 18.64
N GLN A 332 -5.81 -4.55 19.87
CA GLN A 332 -6.58 -4.19 21.05
C GLN A 332 -6.09 -2.87 21.64
N SER A 333 -7.03 -2.01 22.03
CA SER A 333 -6.80 -0.87 22.92
C SER A 333 -7.62 -1.07 24.19
N TRP A 334 -7.35 -0.31 25.26
CA TRP A 334 -8.06 -0.46 26.53
C TRP A 334 -8.27 0.86 27.25
N ALA A 335 -9.07 0.81 28.32
CA ALA A 335 -9.51 1.95 29.12
C ALA A 335 -10.23 3.00 28.26
N ASP A 336 -9.84 4.27 28.38
CA ASP A 336 -10.41 5.43 27.71
C ASP A 336 -9.78 5.74 26.34
N THR A 337 -8.93 4.83 25.83
CA THR A 337 -8.22 5.01 24.57
C THR A 337 -9.16 4.99 23.38
N THR A 338 -9.08 6.02 22.54
CA THR A 338 -9.80 6.06 21.27
C THR A 338 -8.89 5.60 20.13
N LEU A 339 -9.03 4.34 19.72
CA LEU A 339 -8.29 3.76 18.59
C LEU A 339 -9.07 3.92 17.28
N PHE A 340 -8.77 4.98 16.52
CA PHE A 340 -9.41 5.25 15.23
C PHE A 340 -9.02 4.18 14.20
N SER A 341 -7.72 3.94 14.03
CA SER A 341 -7.22 2.84 13.22
C SER A 341 -5.85 2.36 13.68
N ALA A 342 -5.50 1.12 13.34
CA ALA A 342 -4.14 0.61 13.45
C ALA A 342 -3.93 -0.53 12.47
N SER A 343 -2.66 -0.88 12.24
CA SER A 343 -2.26 -2.04 11.47
C SER A 343 -1.10 -2.78 12.12
N MET A 344 -1.02 -4.07 11.85
CA MET A 344 0.11 -4.92 12.17
C MET A 344 0.54 -5.73 10.95
N THR A 345 1.78 -6.21 10.98
CA THR A 345 2.28 -7.27 10.11
C THR A 345 2.61 -8.51 10.94
N TYR A 346 2.61 -9.68 10.31
CA TYR A 346 3.03 -10.95 10.89
C TYR A 346 3.83 -11.77 9.88
N LEU A 347 4.77 -12.57 10.37
CA LEU A 347 5.48 -13.62 9.62
C LEU A 347 4.92 -14.99 10.03
N GLU A 348 4.62 -15.85 9.06
CA GLU A 348 4.25 -17.25 9.27
C GLU A 348 5.52 -18.10 9.42
N LYS A 349 6.19 -18.00 10.58
CA LYS A 349 7.45 -18.70 10.87
C LYS A 349 7.20 -20.21 11.01
N SER A 350 7.16 -20.87 9.87
CA SER A 350 7.04 -22.32 9.69
C SER A 350 8.42 -22.99 9.50
N SER A 351 8.44 -24.24 9.01
CA SER A 351 9.68 -24.96 8.68
C SER A 351 10.57 -24.22 7.68
N THR A 352 9.99 -23.40 6.79
CA THR A 352 10.70 -22.50 5.87
C THR A 352 11.64 -21.53 6.61
N PHE A 353 11.31 -21.16 7.85
CA PHE A 353 12.07 -20.24 8.70
C PHE A 353 12.62 -20.94 9.95
N SER A 354 12.93 -22.23 9.86
CA SER A 354 13.50 -23.01 10.96
C SER A 354 14.84 -22.46 11.48
N TYR A 355 15.56 -21.68 10.67
CA TYR A 355 16.78 -20.96 11.08
C TYR A 355 16.51 -19.71 11.94
N ILE A 356 15.26 -19.26 12.06
CA ILE A 356 14.89 -18.11 12.88
C ILE A 356 14.59 -18.56 14.31
N GLN A 357 15.03 -17.78 15.29
CA GLN A 357 14.49 -17.79 16.65
C GLN A 357 13.74 -16.49 16.91
N THR A 358 12.65 -16.55 17.68
CA THR A 358 11.77 -15.40 17.92
C THR A 358 11.22 -15.42 19.35
N GLY A 359 10.72 -14.27 19.80
CA GLY A 359 9.99 -14.16 21.06
C GLY A 359 9.46 -12.76 21.30
N VAL A 360 8.83 -12.56 22.47
CA VAL A 360 8.31 -11.27 22.92
C VAL A 360 8.85 -10.96 24.32
N TYR A 361 9.43 -9.77 24.46
CA TYR A 361 9.73 -9.16 25.74
C TYR A 361 8.65 -8.14 26.08
N ASN A 362 8.25 -8.06 27.35
CA ASN A 362 7.43 -6.97 27.85
C ASN A 362 8.14 -6.35 29.05
N THR A 363 8.17 -5.02 29.15
CA THR A 363 8.80 -4.30 30.27
C THR A 363 8.21 -4.68 31.63
N GLU A 364 6.97 -5.15 31.67
CA GLU A 364 6.32 -5.68 32.88
C GLU A 364 7.02 -6.94 33.45
N GLN A 365 7.86 -7.61 32.64
CA GLN A 365 8.69 -8.73 33.09
C GLN A 365 9.89 -8.31 33.94
N THR A 366 10.30 -7.03 33.89
CA THR A 366 11.46 -6.50 34.64
C THR A 366 11.06 -5.46 35.68
N ARG A 367 9.87 -4.88 35.57
CA ARG A 367 9.35 -3.92 36.54
C ARG A 367 7.81 -3.92 36.57
N PRO A 368 7.16 -3.55 37.68
CA PRO A 368 5.73 -3.30 37.71
C PRO A 368 5.32 -2.17 36.72
N TRP A 369 4.12 -2.30 36.14
CA TRP A 369 3.59 -1.33 35.15
C TRP A 369 3.48 0.10 35.72
N ASN A 370 3.17 0.22 37.02
CA ASN A 370 2.95 1.49 37.73
C ASN A 370 4.24 2.17 38.21
N GLN A 371 5.41 1.65 37.85
CA GLN A 371 6.72 2.25 38.13
C GLN A 371 7.44 2.54 36.82
N PRO A 372 7.00 3.54 36.03
CA PRO A 372 7.61 3.87 34.76
C PRO A 372 9.10 4.22 34.93
N GLN A 373 9.92 3.76 34.01
CA GLN A 373 11.36 4.03 33.96
C GLN A 373 11.73 4.40 32.53
N LEU A 374 12.66 5.35 32.39
CA LEU A 374 13.07 5.83 31.08
C LEU A 374 13.71 4.70 30.27
N THR A 375 14.77 4.10 30.77
CA THR A 375 15.51 3.03 30.09
C THR A 375 15.18 1.68 30.69
N GLN A 376 14.96 0.64 29.87
CA GLN A 376 14.66 -0.72 30.31
C GLN A 376 15.30 -1.75 29.40
N SER A 377 15.88 -2.79 30.00
CA SER A 377 16.48 -3.87 29.23
C SER A 377 16.41 -5.22 29.92
N LYS A 378 16.55 -6.28 29.13
CA LYS A 378 16.62 -7.66 29.60
C LYS A 378 17.57 -8.47 28.73
N ARG A 379 18.36 -9.36 29.35
CA ARG A 379 19.09 -10.37 28.59
C ARG A 379 18.13 -11.44 28.08
N ILE A 380 18.10 -11.65 26.77
CA ILE A 380 17.38 -12.72 26.11
C ILE A 380 18.39 -13.79 25.70
N ASN A 381 18.17 -15.03 26.15
CA ASN A 381 18.96 -16.18 25.73
C ASN A 381 18.24 -16.87 24.57
N PHE A 382 19.00 -17.24 23.55
CA PHE A 382 18.50 -18.08 22.47
C PHE A 382 18.20 -19.48 22.99
N ALA A 383 17.12 -20.09 22.52
CA ALA A 383 16.77 -21.46 22.87
C ALA A 383 17.85 -22.44 22.38
N THR A 384 18.45 -22.15 21.22
CA THR A 384 19.62 -22.84 20.70
C THR A 384 20.70 -21.81 20.37
N PRO A 385 21.93 -21.91 20.92
CA PRO A 385 23.01 -21.01 20.54
C PRO A 385 23.31 -21.08 19.03
N PHE A 386 23.59 -19.93 18.41
CA PHE A 386 24.05 -19.86 17.03
C PHE A 386 25.53 -20.22 16.92
N SER A 387 26.02 -20.54 15.72
CA SER A 387 27.46 -20.81 15.48
C SER A 387 28.34 -19.55 15.63
N SER A 388 27.76 -18.38 15.37
CA SER A 388 28.36 -17.06 15.51
C SER A 388 27.28 -16.04 15.93
N PRO A 389 27.62 -14.82 16.36
CA PRO A 389 26.62 -13.81 16.68
C PRO A 389 25.63 -13.60 15.51
N PRO A 390 24.32 -13.81 15.74
CA PRO A 390 23.31 -13.70 14.68
C PRO A 390 22.98 -12.23 14.36
N LYS A 391 22.20 -12.02 13.30
CA LYS A 391 21.45 -10.77 13.13
C LYS A 391 20.22 -10.80 14.02
N VAL A 392 19.96 -9.70 14.72
CA VAL A 392 18.78 -9.53 15.58
C VAL A 392 18.06 -8.25 15.17
N ILE A 393 16.74 -8.32 15.02
CA ILE A 393 15.87 -7.15 14.83
C ILE A 393 14.74 -7.15 15.86
N THR A 394 14.26 -5.96 16.20
CA THR A 394 13.20 -5.72 17.18
C THR A 394 12.17 -4.75 16.65
N TRP A 395 10.93 -4.90 17.11
CA TRP A 395 9.80 -4.05 16.73
C TRP A 395 8.77 -3.97 17.87
N LEU A 396 7.98 -2.90 17.84
CA LEU A 396 6.93 -2.61 18.80
C LEU A 396 5.73 -3.56 18.59
N GLN A 397 5.33 -4.20 19.67
CA GLN A 397 4.18 -5.09 19.75
C GLN A 397 3.06 -4.52 20.62
N SER A 398 3.40 -3.77 21.67
CA SER A 398 2.44 -3.04 22.49
C SER A 398 3.05 -1.81 23.13
N LEU A 399 2.20 -0.87 23.52
CA LEU A 399 2.53 0.42 24.12
C LEU A 399 1.47 0.81 25.16
N ASP A 400 1.91 1.38 26.28
CA ASP A 400 1.12 2.21 27.20
C ASP A 400 1.95 3.44 27.57
N MET A 401 1.60 4.60 27.01
CA MET A 401 2.32 5.86 27.24
C MET A 401 1.38 6.97 27.70
N ASP A 402 1.82 7.71 28.71
CA ASP A 402 1.03 8.79 29.31
C ASP A 402 0.66 9.88 28.30
N LYS A 403 -0.58 10.36 28.38
CA LYS A 403 -1.10 11.40 27.47
C LYS A 403 -0.58 12.82 27.71
N SER A 404 -0.04 13.09 28.89
CA SER A 404 0.39 14.44 29.29
C SER A 404 1.84 14.75 28.90
N LYS A 405 2.51 13.81 28.23
CA LYS A 405 3.92 13.85 27.86
C LYS A 405 4.10 13.34 26.45
N ASN A 406 5.08 13.89 25.74
CA ASN A 406 5.44 13.42 24.40
C ASN A 406 5.71 11.92 24.40
N TRP A 407 5.28 11.25 23.33
CA TRP A 407 5.38 9.80 23.21
C TRP A 407 6.69 9.44 22.54
N ARG A 408 7.67 9.07 23.37
CA ARG A 408 9.03 8.76 22.95
C ARG A 408 9.44 7.37 23.37
N ILE A 409 9.71 6.50 22.41
CA ILE A 409 10.19 5.14 22.66
C ILE A 409 11.04 4.65 21.51
N ARG A 410 12.08 3.87 21.84
CA ARG A 410 12.92 3.13 20.91
C ARG A 410 13.13 1.72 21.44
N VAL A 411 12.96 0.73 20.56
CA VAL A 411 13.29 -0.67 20.84
C VAL A 411 14.44 -1.12 19.94
N TYR A 412 15.44 -1.75 20.53
CA TYR A 412 16.66 -2.17 19.82
C TYR A 412 17.36 -3.32 20.56
N PRO A 413 18.11 -4.18 19.84
CA PRO A 413 19.01 -5.14 20.44
C PRO A 413 20.42 -4.55 20.64
N SER A 414 21.16 -5.10 21.59
CA SER A 414 22.59 -4.83 21.84
C SER A 414 23.27 -6.06 22.44
N ASP A 415 24.59 -6.02 22.67
CA ASP A 415 25.38 -7.10 23.29
C ASP A 415 25.12 -8.47 22.67
N ILE A 416 24.98 -8.54 21.35
CA ILE A 416 24.64 -9.76 20.63
C ILE A 416 25.86 -10.68 20.64
N ASP A 417 25.70 -11.86 21.24
CA ASP A 417 26.65 -12.96 21.14
C ASP A 417 25.94 -14.22 20.58
N ASN A 418 26.65 -15.33 20.53
CA ASN A 418 26.10 -16.58 20.01
C ASN A 418 25.04 -17.22 20.92
N ARG A 419 24.91 -16.81 22.18
CA ARG A 419 23.98 -17.36 23.18
C ARG A 419 22.78 -16.45 23.45
N GLY A 420 22.87 -15.17 23.13
CA GLY A 420 21.79 -14.23 23.37
C GLY A 420 22.11 -12.79 22.98
N PHE A 421 21.24 -11.89 23.42
CA PHE A 421 21.38 -10.45 23.23
C PHE A 421 20.66 -9.70 24.35
N THR A 422 20.99 -8.42 24.55
CA THR A 422 20.26 -7.52 25.45
C THR A 422 19.18 -6.79 24.65
N ILE A 423 17.91 -6.99 24.98
CA ILE A 423 16.78 -6.28 24.37
C ILE A 423 16.50 -5.00 25.17
N HIS A 424 16.22 -3.89 24.47
CA HIS A 424 15.91 -2.59 25.07
C HIS A 424 14.52 -2.10 24.68
N ALA A 425 13.89 -1.36 25.61
CA ALA A 425 12.67 -0.58 25.40
C ALA A 425 12.81 0.75 26.14
N ASP A 426 13.48 1.69 25.50
CA ASP A 426 13.90 2.95 26.12
C ASP A 426 13.01 4.11 25.69
N SER A 427 12.65 4.94 26.64
CA SER A 427 12.05 6.26 26.49
C SER A 427 13.03 7.31 27.01
N TRP A 428 12.79 8.60 26.72
CA TRP A 428 13.70 9.67 27.11
C TRP A 428 12.97 10.98 27.40
N ALA A 429 13.72 11.96 27.90
CA ALA A 429 13.22 13.25 28.36
C ALA A 429 12.12 13.08 29.42
N ASP A 430 10.95 13.67 29.19
CA ASP A 430 9.82 13.69 30.12
C ASP A 430 8.77 12.61 29.85
N SER A 431 9.03 11.72 28.88
CA SER A 431 8.10 10.66 28.52
C SER A 431 7.85 9.69 29.67
N ILE A 432 6.59 9.28 29.82
CA ILE A 432 6.19 8.28 30.82
C ILE A 432 5.73 7.03 30.08
N LEU A 433 6.58 6.00 30.09
CA LEU A 433 6.32 4.70 29.51
C LEU A 433 5.85 3.71 30.60
N TYR A 434 4.55 3.42 30.66
CA TYR A 434 4.00 2.46 31.61
C TYR A 434 4.38 1.02 31.22
N SER A 435 4.15 0.65 29.97
CA SER A 435 4.63 -0.62 29.42
C SER A 435 4.91 -0.59 27.92
N ALA A 436 5.80 -1.47 27.47
CA ALA A 436 6.03 -1.76 26.07
C ALA A 436 6.25 -3.26 25.85
N GLY A 437 5.69 -3.78 24.77
CA GLY A 437 5.99 -5.09 24.24
C GLY A 437 6.91 -4.99 23.03
N VAL A 438 7.90 -5.87 22.96
CA VAL A 438 8.92 -5.91 21.91
C VAL A 438 8.98 -7.32 21.34
N THR A 439 8.57 -7.48 20.08
CA THR A 439 8.83 -8.71 19.32
C THR A 439 10.27 -8.67 18.83
N TRP A 440 10.98 -9.81 18.83
CA TRP A 440 12.33 -9.92 18.27
C TRP A 440 12.45 -11.11 17.34
N LEU A 441 13.29 -10.98 16.30
CA LEU A 441 13.72 -12.06 15.41
C LEU A 441 15.25 -12.17 15.44
N ALA A 442 15.79 -13.38 15.47
CA ALA A 442 17.22 -13.66 15.35
C ALA A 442 17.48 -14.75 14.30
N TYR A 443 18.47 -14.57 13.43
CA TYR A 443 18.84 -15.53 12.38
C TYR A 443 20.35 -15.50 12.07
N PRO A 444 20.93 -16.57 11.49
CA PRO A 444 22.36 -16.63 11.18
C PRO A 444 22.78 -15.48 10.25
N THR A 445 23.92 -14.83 10.55
CA THR A 445 24.40 -13.68 9.78
C THR A 445 24.68 -14.02 8.31
N ASP A 446 25.04 -15.27 8.02
CA ASP A 446 25.36 -15.82 6.71
C ASP A 446 24.18 -16.54 6.02
N GLN A 447 22.96 -16.43 6.57
CA GLN A 447 21.77 -17.06 6.00
C GLN A 447 21.53 -16.61 4.54
N PRO A 448 21.58 -17.53 3.55
CA PRO A 448 21.37 -17.17 2.15
C PRO A 448 19.96 -16.66 1.89
N GLY A 449 19.84 -15.66 0.99
CA GLY A 449 18.55 -15.15 0.53
C GLY A 449 17.76 -14.41 1.60
N VAL A 450 18.43 -13.90 2.65
CA VAL A 450 17.81 -13.15 3.75
C VAL A 450 18.62 -11.88 4.06
N THR A 451 17.92 -10.77 4.33
CA THR A 451 18.54 -9.59 4.91
C THR A 451 17.59 -8.86 5.84
N SER A 452 18.13 -8.06 6.75
CA SER A 452 17.36 -7.22 7.66
C SER A 452 18.09 -5.92 7.94
N GLY A 453 17.36 -4.93 8.42
CA GLY A 453 17.93 -3.62 8.72
C GLY A 453 16.93 -2.71 9.41
N THR A 454 17.38 -1.48 9.66
CA THR A 454 16.59 -0.43 10.30
C THR A 454 16.75 0.87 9.53
N PHE A 455 15.73 1.71 9.55
CA PHE A 455 15.77 3.08 9.04
C PHE A 455 14.96 4.00 9.95
N ASN A 456 15.29 5.29 9.90
CA ASN A 456 14.66 6.32 10.71
C ASN A 456 14.48 7.60 9.88
N THR A 457 13.44 8.38 10.19
CA THR A 457 13.27 9.73 9.63
C THR A 457 14.49 10.63 9.85
N GLN A 458 15.26 10.39 10.92
CA GLN A 458 16.49 11.10 11.22
C GLN A 458 17.63 10.83 10.22
N ASP A 459 17.53 9.76 9.42
CA ASP A 459 18.50 9.45 8.37
C ASP A 459 18.36 10.41 7.17
N VAL A 460 17.20 11.08 7.02
CA VAL A 460 16.89 11.96 5.86
C VAL A 460 16.58 13.41 6.25
N ARG A 461 16.35 13.68 7.55
CA ARG A 461 16.15 15.04 8.07
C ARG A 461 16.50 15.12 9.56
N PRO A 462 16.82 16.30 10.12
CA PRO A 462 16.98 16.43 11.57
C PRO A 462 15.62 16.33 12.30
N TRP A 463 15.68 16.00 13.60
CA TRP A 463 14.48 15.80 14.44
C TRP A 463 13.72 17.11 14.74
N ASP A 464 14.44 18.25 14.77
CA ASP A 464 13.95 19.58 15.12
C ASP A 464 13.19 20.28 13.97
N ARG A 465 13.10 19.62 12.82
CA ARG A 465 12.30 20.03 11.66
C ARG A 465 11.25 18.96 11.37
N PRO A 466 10.22 18.81 12.21
CA PRO A 466 9.21 17.79 12.03
C PRO A 466 8.55 17.94 10.66
N GLN A 467 8.52 16.84 9.93
CA GLN A 467 7.84 16.74 8.66
C GLN A 467 6.88 15.57 8.77
N ALA A 468 5.65 15.80 8.33
CA ALA A 468 4.65 14.76 8.26
C ALA A 468 5.20 13.55 7.52
N GLU A 469 6.02 13.77 6.49
CA GLU A 469 6.21 12.76 5.46
C GLU A 469 7.66 12.61 5.06
N ASN A 470 8.09 11.36 5.11
CA ASN A 470 9.50 11.03 5.12
C ASN A 470 9.67 9.78 4.30
N SER A 471 10.62 9.82 3.38
CA SER A 471 10.94 8.68 2.52
C SER A 471 12.44 8.54 2.40
N GLY A 472 12.90 7.32 2.19
CA GLY A 472 14.31 7.05 1.94
C GLY A 472 14.49 5.70 1.26
N VAL A 473 15.72 5.46 0.81
CA VAL A 473 16.10 4.21 0.17
C VAL A 473 17.06 3.48 1.11
N PHE A 474 16.74 2.22 1.42
CA PHE A 474 17.68 1.31 2.05
C PHE A 474 18.23 0.38 0.97
N ASN A 475 19.54 0.51 0.69
CA ASN A 475 20.23 -0.38 -0.24
C ASN A 475 20.63 -1.66 0.50
N PHE A 476 20.28 -2.82 -0.08
CA PHE A 476 20.68 -4.10 0.47
C PHE A 476 22.21 -4.27 0.35
N PRO A 477 22.89 -4.79 1.39
CA PRO A 477 24.33 -5.06 1.32
C PRO A 477 24.71 -6.02 0.19
N THR A 478 23.81 -6.96 -0.11
CA THR A 478 23.95 -7.93 -1.20
C THR A 478 22.64 -7.95 -1.99
N ALA A 479 22.74 -7.91 -3.32
CA ALA A 479 21.58 -8.03 -4.19
C ALA A 479 20.95 -9.43 -4.11
N PHE A 480 19.63 -9.49 -4.06
CA PHE A 480 18.87 -10.73 -4.16
C PHE A 480 18.81 -11.22 -5.62
N SER A 481 18.58 -12.52 -5.82
CA SER A 481 18.41 -13.11 -7.16
C SER A 481 17.10 -12.68 -7.84
N LYS A 482 16.09 -12.29 -7.05
CA LYS A 482 14.79 -11.74 -7.45
C LYS A 482 14.34 -10.73 -6.38
N PRO A 483 13.35 -9.86 -6.64
CA PRO A 483 12.87 -8.94 -5.62
C PRO A 483 12.40 -9.74 -4.38
N PRO A 484 12.90 -9.43 -3.16
CA PRO A 484 12.52 -10.16 -1.96
C PRO A 484 11.10 -9.80 -1.53
N LYS A 485 10.48 -10.68 -0.76
CA LYS A 485 9.36 -10.33 0.11
C LYS A 485 9.91 -9.55 1.31
N VAL A 486 9.12 -8.63 1.86
CA VAL A 486 9.55 -7.78 2.97
C VAL A 486 8.42 -7.62 3.98
N ILE A 487 8.73 -7.82 5.26
CA ILE A 487 7.91 -7.35 6.38
C ILE A 487 8.63 -6.22 7.10
N MET A 488 7.88 -5.27 7.64
CA MET A 488 8.40 -4.13 8.38
C MET A 488 7.48 -3.79 9.54
N ALA A 489 8.04 -3.35 10.66
CA ALA A 489 7.27 -2.84 11.78
C ALA A 489 8.05 -1.75 12.54
N LEU A 490 7.29 -0.89 13.22
CA LEU A 490 7.82 0.28 13.92
C LEU A 490 8.75 -0.15 15.06
N ASN A 491 9.87 0.56 15.20
CA ASN A 491 10.81 0.37 16.30
C ASN A 491 11.07 1.66 17.09
N THR A 492 10.65 2.82 16.57
CA THR A 492 10.90 4.13 17.16
C THR A 492 9.70 5.06 16.98
N LEU A 493 9.32 5.77 18.03
CA LEU A 493 8.34 6.86 18.05
C LEU A 493 8.95 8.05 18.80
N ASP A 494 8.78 9.27 18.27
CA ASP A 494 8.97 10.54 18.97
C ASP A 494 7.91 11.53 18.46
N TYR A 495 6.84 11.68 19.23
CA TYR A 495 5.66 12.45 18.85
C TYR A 495 5.24 13.43 19.92
N ASP A 496 4.71 14.57 19.47
CA ASP A 496 4.04 15.54 20.32
C ASP A 496 2.74 14.98 20.90
N HIS A 497 2.51 15.21 22.19
CA HIS A 497 1.34 14.67 22.89
C HIS A 497 0.07 15.51 22.75
N THR A 498 0.17 16.77 22.29
CA THR A 498 -0.97 17.69 22.23
C THR A 498 -1.89 17.41 21.04
N ARG A 499 -1.51 16.44 20.20
CA ARG A 499 -2.13 16.07 18.93
C ARG A 499 -2.29 14.56 18.90
N ASN A 500 -3.24 14.04 18.13
CA ASN A 500 -3.38 12.58 18.05
C ASN A 500 -2.08 11.94 17.53
N LEU A 501 -1.80 10.72 17.98
CA LEU A 501 -0.72 9.92 17.43
C LEU A 501 -1.17 9.37 16.09
N ARG A 502 -0.55 9.84 15.01
CA ARG A 502 -0.84 9.40 13.64
C ARG A 502 0.45 9.04 12.95
N LEU A 503 0.63 7.76 12.65
CA LEU A 503 1.84 7.24 12.06
C LEU A 503 1.54 6.07 11.13
N ARG A 504 2.23 6.04 9.99
CA ARG A 504 2.19 4.95 9.03
C ARG A 504 3.57 4.58 8.52
N LEU A 505 3.83 3.29 8.48
CA LEU A 505 5.00 2.67 7.86
C LEU A 505 4.61 1.94 6.58
N SER A 506 5.39 2.12 5.51
CA SER A 506 5.14 1.39 4.26
C SER A 506 6.29 1.45 3.24
N THR A 507 6.17 0.72 2.12
CA THR A 507 7.12 0.74 0.99
C THR A 507 6.41 1.00 -0.34
N SER A 508 7.06 1.73 -1.24
CA SER A 508 6.61 1.95 -2.63
C SER A 508 7.34 1.09 -3.66
N SER A 509 8.59 0.73 -3.39
CA SER A 509 9.42 -0.07 -4.30
C SER A 509 10.26 -1.08 -3.54
N VAL A 510 10.25 -2.32 -4.02
CA VAL A 510 11.13 -3.40 -3.58
C VAL A 510 11.75 -4.02 -4.82
N THR A 511 13.06 -3.80 -4.97
CA THR A 511 13.86 -4.35 -6.07
C THR A 511 14.80 -5.42 -5.52
N ASN A 512 15.58 -6.05 -6.38
CA ASN A 512 16.64 -6.96 -5.94
C ASN A 512 17.72 -6.27 -5.09
N THR A 513 17.87 -4.94 -5.18
CA THR A 513 19.00 -4.21 -4.60
C THR A 513 18.60 -3.23 -3.51
N ALA A 514 17.31 -2.87 -3.38
CA ALA A 514 16.89 -1.88 -2.41
C ALA A 514 15.40 -1.97 -2.06
N ILE A 515 15.06 -1.37 -0.91
CA ILE A 515 13.69 -0.96 -0.56
C ILE A 515 13.59 0.56 -0.49
N THR A 516 12.48 1.10 -1.00
CA THR A 516 12.07 2.49 -0.73
C THR A 516 11.02 2.49 0.37
N TRP A 517 11.34 3.10 1.51
CA TRP A 517 10.50 3.14 2.70
C TRP A 517 9.83 4.51 2.87
N HIS A 518 8.71 4.51 3.60
CA HIS A 518 7.95 5.71 3.96
C HIS A 518 7.52 5.67 5.43
N LEU A 519 7.71 6.79 6.13
CA LEU A 519 7.24 7.05 7.49
C LEU A 519 6.46 8.36 7.52
N GLN A 520 5.17 8.25 7.83
CA GLN A 520 4.18 9.26 7.44
C GLN A 520 3.25 9.57 8.61
N SER A 521 2.96 10.84 8.80
CA SER A 521 1.96 11.38 9.72
C SER A 521 1.02 12.30 8.94
N TRP A 522 -0.10 12.69 9.55
CA TRP A 522 -1.10 13.51 8.85
C TRP A 522 -1.85 14.45 9.79
N TRP A 523 -2.53 15.41 9.17
CA TRP A 523 -3.24 16.51 9.82
C TRP A 523 -2.32 17.32 10.74
N ASP A 524 -2.68 17.43 12.01
CA ASP A 524 -2.01 18.25 13.02
C ASP A 524 -1.00 17.48 13.86
N SER A 525 -0.76 16.20 13.56
CA SER A 525 0.22 15.38 14.27
C SER A 525 1.65 15.86 14.01
N VAL A 526 2.46 15.90 15.06
CA VAL A 526 3.85 16.37 14.99
C VAL A 526 4.79 15.19 15.25
N MET A 527 5.41 14.70 14.18
CA MET A 527 6.43 13.64 14.22
C MET A 527 7.83 14.25 14.32
N TYR A 528 8.42 14.29 15.51
CA TYR A 528 9.83 14.66 15.66
C TYR A 528 10.72 13.58 15.03
N SER A 529 10.41 12.31 15.28
CA SER A 529 11.12 11.17 14.70
C SER A 529 10.24 9.91 14.68
N SER A 530 10.48 9.04 13.70
CA SER A 530 9.99 7.67 13.71
C SER A 530 10.97 6.74 13.01
N GLY A 531 10.89 5.44 13.29
CA GLY A 531 11.78 4.44 12.71
C GLY A 531 11.14 3.07 12.68
N ALA A 532 11.69 2.21 11.84
CA ALA A 532 11.23 0.85 11.67
C ALA A 532 12.40 -0.11 11.46
N SER A 533 12.13 -1.38 11.74
CA SER A 533 12.97 -2.52 11.35
C SER A 533 12.30 -3.23 10.19
N PHE A 534 13.08 -3.93 9.36
CA PHE A 534 12.56 -4.80 8.29
C PHE A 534 13.25 -6.16 8.26
N PHE A 535 12.55 -7.16 7.75
CA PHE A 535 13.06 -8.48 7.40
C PHE A 535 12.67 -8.82 5.96
N ALA A 536 13.63 -9.22 5.14
CA ALA A 536 13.46 -9.48 3.72
C ALA A 536 14.00 -10.87 3.33
N TRP A 537 13.26 -11.60 2.49
CA TRP A 537 13.63 -12.96 2.05
C TRP A 537 13.15 -13.29 0.63
N THR A 538 13.77 -14.27 -0.04
CA THR A 538 13.40 -14.74 -1.40
C THR A 538 12.94 -16.17 -1.48
#